data_AF-X1NBA0-F1
#
_entry.id   AF-X1NBA0-F1
#
_cell.length_a   1.000
_cell.length_b   1.000
_cell.length_c   1.000
_cell.angle_alpha   90.00
_cell.angle_beta   90.00
_cell.angle_gamma   90.00
#
_symmetry.space_group_name_H-M   'P 1'
#
loop_
_entity.id
_entity.type
_entity.pdbx_description
1 polymer ?
#
loop_
_entity_poly.entity_id
_entity_poly.type
_entity_poly.pdbx_seq_one_letter_code
_entity_poly.pdbx_strand_id
1 'polypeptide(L)'
;MASQGTIYTVGTSTRSAEEFIELLTSRGVAVAVDVRRFPSSRLEHFSKENLSTLLHEAGIDYVHMGKELGGYRRGGYQAFTTTSQFREGIERLTEIARGRMVAIVCAERFPWRCHRRFISTEMEKQGWQVSHIIDQERDWLPKNISASI
;
A
#
# COMPACT_ATOMS: atom_id res chain seq x y z
N MET A 1 20.81 -4.74 -11.14
CA MET A 1 20.62 -4.87 -9.68
C MET A 1 19.50 -5.87 -9.45
N ALA A 2 19.67 -6.86 -8.58
CA ALA A 2 18.59 -7.79 -8.23
C ALA A 2 17.47 -7.01 -7.52
N SER A 3 16.21 -7.35 -7.76
CA SER A 3 15.09 -6.68 -7.08
C SER A 3 15.15 -6.96 -5.58
N GLN A 4 14.83 -5.96 -4.75
CA GLN A 4 14.73 -6.15 -3.28
C GLN A 4 13.55 -7.06 -2.91
N GLY A 5 12.60 -7.25 -3.83
CA GLY A 5 11.38 -8.04 -3.69
C GLY A 5 10.21 -7.36 -4.39
N THR A 6 9.01 -7.91 -4.19
CA THR A 6 7.76 -7.36 -4.71
C THR A 6 6.94 -6.73 -3.59
N ILE A 7 6.40 -5.54 -3.82
CA ILE A 7 5.43 -4.89 -2.95
C ILE A 7 4.13 -4.71 -3.74
N TYR A 8 3.03 -5.14 -3.16
CA TYR A 8 1.71 -4.91 -3.71
C TYR A 8 1.13 -3.60 -3.21
N THR A 9 0.17 -3.05 -3.94
CA THR A 9 -0.72 -2.01 -3.40
C THR A 9 -2.15 -2.32 -3.78
N VAL A 10 -3.09 -1.98 -2.90
CA VAL A 10 -4.52 -2.19 -3.13
C VAL A 10 -5.31 -1.00 -2.59
N GLY A 11 -6.40 -0.66 -3.28
CA GLY A 11 -7.39 0.29 -2.77
C GLY A 11 -8.55 -0.48 -2.14
N THR A 12 -9.13 -0.03 -1.03
CA THR A 12 -10.36 -0.65 -0.49
C THR A 12 -11.53 -0.42 -1.44
N SER A 13 -11.72 0.82 -1.92
CA SER A 13 -12.80 1.21 -2.84
C SER A 13 -14.17 0.75 -2.31
N THR A 14 -15.02 0.21 -3.20
CA THR A 14 -16.35 -0.33 -2.88
C THR A 14 -16.37 -1.86 -2.89
N ARG A 15 -15.23 -2.52 -2.64
CA ARG A 15 -15.11 -3.98 -2.67
C ARG A 15 -15.82 -4.63 -1.51
N SER A 16 -16.26 -5.87 -1.68
CA SER A 16 -16.70 -6.70 -0.55
C SER A 16 -15.51 -7.11 0.31
N ALA A 17 -15.77 -7.64 1.51
CA ALA A 17 -14.74 -8.16 2.39
C ALA A 17 -14.03 -9.37 1.75
N GLU A 18 -14.81 -10.26 1.14
CA GLU A 18 -14.36 -11.48 0.48
C GLU A 18 -13.46 -11.17 -0.72
N GLU A 19 -13.91 -10.27 -1.60
CA GLU A 19 -13.10 -9.82 -2.75
C GLU A 19 -11.78 -9.24 -2.27
N PHE A 20 -11.80 -8.39 -1.24
CA PHE A 20 -10.59 -7.76 -0.74
C PHE A 20 -9.58 -8.76 -0.17
N ILE A 21 -10.04 -9.74 0.60
CA ILE A 21 -9.17 -10.79 1.14
C ILE A 21 -8.63 -11.68 0.02
N GLU A 22 -9.45 -12.09 -0.93
CA GLU A 22 -9.00 -12.91 -2.06
C GLU A 22 -7.93 -12.22 -2.91
N LEU A 23 -8.06 -10.90 -3.12
CA LEU A 23 -7.03 -10.10 -3.78
C LEU A 23 -5.69 -10.14 -3.06
N LEU A 24 -5.68 -10.25 -1.73
CA LEU A 24 -4.45 -10.28 -0.94
C LEU A 24 -3.87 -11.70 -0.86
N THR A 25 -4.70 -12.68 -0.56
CA THR A 25 -4.27 -14.08 -0.37
C THR A 25 -3.79 -14.71 -1.67
N SER A 26 -4.41 -14.40 -2.81
CA SER A 26 -3.97 -14.89 -4.13
C SER A 26 -2.56 -14.43 -4.53
N ARG A 27 -2.05 -13.35 -3.92
CA ARG A 27 -0.67 -12.87 -4.10
C ARG A 27 0.27 -13.27 -2.95
N GLY A 28 -0.21 -14.09 -2.01
CA GLY A 28 0.56 -14.52 -0.84
C GLY A 28 0.94 -13.37 0.08
N VAL A 29 0.14 -12.28 0.11
CA VAL A 29 0.38 -11.14 1.00
C VAL A 29 0.34 -11.63 2.45
N ALA A 30 1.42 -11.37 3.19
CA ALA A 30 1.55 -11.71 4.60
C ALA A 30 1.30 -10.50 5.52
N VAL A 31 1.43 -9.27 5.00
CA VAL A 31 1.21 -8.03 5.77
C VAL A 31 0.46 -7.00 4.94
N ALA A 32 -0.63 -6.47 5.47
CA ALA A 32 -1.32 -5.31 4.95
C ALA A 32 -0.92 -4.05 5.73
N VAL A 33 -0.25 -3.12 5.05
CA VAL A 33 0.14 -1.82 5.61
C VAL A 33 -0.88 -0.76 5.20
N ASP A 34 -1.74 -0.38 6.13
CA ASP A 34 -2.79 0.62 5.91
C ASP A 34 -2.25 2.04 6.05
N VAL A 35 -2.16 2.73 4.92
CA VAL A 35 -1.70 4.12 4.83
C VAL A 35 -2.87 5.10 4.70
N ARG A 36 -4.08 4.71 5.08
CA ARG A 36 -5.19 5.67 5.23
C ARG A 36 -4.92 6.52 6.47
N ARG A 37 -4.89 7.84 6.30
CA ARG A 37 -4.68 8.78 7.41
C ARG A 37 -5.72 8.56 8.51
N PHE A 38 -6.97 8.41 8.09
CA PHE A 38 -8.12 8.11 8.92
C PHE A 38 -8.77 6.85 8.33
N PRO A 39 -8.49 5.66 8.90
CA PRO A 39 -9.03 4.38 8.40
C PRO A 39 -10.51 4.17 8.79
N SER A 40 -11.35 5.17 8.54
CA SER A 40 -12.81 5.06 8.64
C SER A 40 -13.42 4.85 7.25
N SER A 41 -14.58 4.21 7.20
CA SER A 41 -15.26 3.86 5.97
C SER A 41 -16.77 3.77 6.20
N ARG A 42 -17.56 4.02 5.15
CA ARG A 42 -19.01 3.73 5.14
C ARG A 42 -19.30 2.25 5.02
N LEU A 43 -18.39 1.50 4.39
CA LEU A 43 -18.40 0.05 4.39
C LEU A 43 -17.73 -0.42 5.67
N GLU A 44 -18.52 -1.04 6.56
CA GLU A 44 -18.09 -1.36 7.92
C GLU A 44 -16.85 -2.25 7.96
N HIS A 45 -16.71 -3.20 7.02
CA HIS A 45 -15.54 -4.09 6.93
C HIS A 45 -14.22 -3.36 6.62
N PHE A 46 -14.29 -2.09 6.20
CA PHE A 46 -13.12 -1.25 6.00
C PHE A 46 -12.91 -0.22 7.12
N SER A 47 -13.66 -0.26 8.23
CA SER A 47 -13.22 0.40 9.47
C SER A 47 -11.91 -0.21 9.94
N LYS A 48 -11.13 0.50 10.75
CA LYS A 48 -9.82 0.02 11.22
C LYS A 48 -9.94 -1.30 11.96
N GLU A 49 -10.89 -1.36 12.88
CA GLU A 49 -11.11 -2.48 13.78
C GLU A 49 -11.55 -3.71 12.98
N ASN A 50 -12.56 -3.54 12.11
CA ASN A 50 -13.08 -4.66 11.32
C ASN A 50 -12.08 -5.13 10.25
N LEU A 51 -11.35 -4.21 9.60
CA LEU A 51 -10.32 -4.58 8.65
C LEU A 51 -9.19 -5.35 9.34
N SER A 52 -8.79 -4.94 10.54
CA SER A 52 -7.78 -5.66 11.32
C SER A 52 -8.25 -7.08 11.66
N THR A 53 -9.49 -7.26 12.09
CA THR A 53 -10.07 -8.58 12.37
C THR A 53 -10.14 -9.44 11.11
N LEU A 54 -10.68 -8.90 10.02
CA LEU A 54 -10.83 -9.59 8.74
C LEU A 54 -9.48 -10.08 8.19
N LEU A 55 -8.43 -9.25 8.26
CA LEU A 55 -7.09 -9.62 7.83
C LEU A 55 -6.47 -10.68 8.74
N HIS A 56 -6.64 -10.55 10.06
CA HIS A 56 -6.13 -11.51 11.02
C HIS A 56 -6.76 -12.90 10.83
N GLU A 57 -8.06 -12.98 10.60
CA GLU A 57 -8.77 -14.22 10.28
C GLU A 57 -8.28 -14.87 8.98
N ALA A 58 -7.81 -14.07 8.03
CA ALA A 58 -7.17 -14.53 6.79
C ALA A 58 -5.67 -14.86 6.94
N GLY A 59 -5.10 -14.74 8.15
CA GLY A 59 -3.67 -14.97 8.40
C GLY A 59 -2.75 -13.85 7.90
N ILE A 60 -3.28 -12.64 7.73
CA ILE A 60 -2.55 -11.46 7.24
C ILE A 60 -2.35 -10.48 8.40
N ASP A 61 -1.10 -10.11 8.67
CA ASP A 61 -0.81 -9.10 9.69
C ASP A 61 -1.29 -7.71 9.24
N TYR A 62 -1.82 -6.94 10.18
CA TYR A 62 -2.28 -5.57 9.94
C TYR A 62 -1.36 -4.55 10.61
N VAL A 63 -0.85 -3.59 9.83
CA VAL A 63 -0.04 -2.48 10.35
C VAL A 63 -0.62 -1.15 9.87
N HIS A 64 -1.07 -0.30 10.79
CA HIS A 64 -1.54 1.05 10.45
C HIS A 64 -0.38 2.06 10.46
N MET A 65 -0.15 2.72 9.32
CA MET A 65 0.90 3.74 9.12
C MET A 65 0.32 5.07 8.62
N GLY A 66 -0.90 5.41 9.04
CA GLY A 66 -1.57 6.66 8.66
C GLY A 66 -0.87 7.93 9.18
N LYS A 67 -0.11 7.85 10.27
CA LYS A 67 0.64 9.00 10.80
C LYS A 67 1.85 9.31 9.94
N GLU A 68 2.57 8.29 9.51
CA GLU A 68 3.83 8.34 8.77
C GLU A 68 3.57 8.52 7.27
N LEU A 69 2.71 7.71 6.67
CA LEU A 69 2.52 7.67 5.22
C LEU A 69 1.10 8.07 4.77
N GLY A 70 0.23 8.43 5.71
CA GLY A 70 -1.14 8.84 5.39
C GLY A 70 -1.24 10.11 4.54
N GLY A 71 -2.33 10.20 3.77
CA GLY A 71 -2.73 11.39 3.03
C GLY A 71 -3.11 12.58 3.94
N TYR A 72 -3.84 13.56 3.38
CA TYR A 72 -4.24 14.79 4.08
C TYR A 72 -3.06 15.58 4.64
N ARG A 73 -2.14 15.98 3.76
CA ARG A 73 -0.93 16.73 4.10
C ARG A 73 -1.07 18.19 3.70
N ARG A 74 -0.73 19.09 4.63
CA ARG A 74 -0.65 20.53 4.35
C ARG A 74 0.44 20.77 3.29
N GLY A 75 0.11 21.55 2.25
CA GLY A 75 1.02 21.76 1.10
C GLY A 75 1.02 20.62 0.08
N GLY A 76 0.15 19.61 0.26
CA GLY A 76 0.03 18.48 -0.66
C GLY A 76 1.03 17.35 -0.38
N TYR A 77 0.78 16.19 -0.98
CA TYR A 77 1.59 15.00 -0.71
C TYR A 77 2.99 15.08 -1.34
N GLN A 78 3.15 15.81 -2.46
CA GLN A 78 4.47 16.03 -3.07
C GLN A 78 5.40 16.85 -2.17
N ALA A 79 4.90 17.89 -1.48
CA ALA A 79 5.70 18.61 -0.50
C ALA A 79 6.03 17.72 0.70
N PHE A 80 5.11 16.80 1.07
CA PHE A 80 5.35 15.86 2.15
C PHE A 80 6.49 14.87 1.86
N THR A 81 6.73 14.48 0.60
CA THR A 81 7.78 13.51 0.26
C THR A 81 9.20 14.00 0.55
N THR A 82 9.40 15.30 0.78
CA THR A 82 10.72 15.86 1.12
C THR A 82 10.97 15.94 2.63
N THR A 83 9.99 15.60 3.45
CA THR A 83 10.06 15.70 4.92
C THR A 83 10.79 14.50 5.54
N SER A 84 11.36 14.68 6.75
CA SER A 84 11.94 13.58 7.52
C SER A 84 10.90 12.52 7.87
N GLN A 85 9.68 12.94 8.23
CA GLN A 85 8.57 12.03 8.55
C GLN A 85 8.24 11.07 7.40
N PHE A 86 8.25 11.54 6.15
CA PHE A 86 8.03 10.67 5.01
C PHE A 86 9.18 9.66 4.86
N ARG A 87 10.43 10.12 5.00
CA ARG A 87 11.62 9.26 4.94
C ARG A 87 11.59 8.16 5.99
N GLU A 88 11.33 8.51 7.25
CA GLU A 88 11.16 7.56 8.36
C GLU A 88 10.03 6.55 8.08
N GLY A 89 8.94 7.01 7.46
CA GLY A 89 7.84 6.13 7.05
C GLY A 89 8.24 5.13 5.97
N ILE A 90 9.02 5.56 4.98
CA ILE A 90 9.55 4.69 3.91
C ILE A 90 10.56 3.69 4.46
N GLU A 91 11.45 4.12 5.35
CA GLU A 91 12.40 3.22 6.03
C GLU A 91 11.65 2.15 6.82
N ARG A 92 10.66 2.54 7.63
CA ARG A 92 9.82 1.58 8.38
C ARG A 92 9.07 0.61 7.45
N LEU A 93 8.53 1.09 6.33
CA LEU A 93 7.86 0.24 5.35
C LEU A 93 8.85 -0.76 4.71
N THR A 94 10.06 -0.33 4.41
CA THR A 94 11.14 -1.17 3.87
C THR A 94 11.52 -2.27 4.85
N GLU A 95 11.66 -1.97 6.14
CA GLU A 95 11.93 -2.97 7.17
C GLU A 95 10.82 -4.02 7.28
N ILE A 96 9.54 -3.61 7.20
CA ILE A 96 8.40 -4.54 7.21
C ILE A 96 8.43 -5.45 5.97
N ALA A 97 8.83 -4.92 4.81
CA ALA A 97 8.87 -5.66 3.55
C ALA A 97 10.05 -6.64 3.45
N ARG A 98 11.08 -6.52 4.30
CA ARG A 98 12.21 -7.45 4.28
C ARG A 98 11.76 -8.87 4.61
N GLY A 99 11.82 -9.75 3.61
CA GLY A 99 11.47 -11.17 3.75
C GLY A 99 9.97 -11.45 3.85
N ARG A 100 9.10 -10.45 3.61
CA ARG A 100 7.64 -10.60 3.70
C ARG A 100 6.96 -10.01 2.47
N MET A 101 5.89 -10.65 2.02
CA MET A 101 5.06 -10.10 0.96
C MET A 101 4.10 -9.05 1.55
N VAL A 102 4.24 -7.79 1.15
CA VAL A 102 3.51 -6.66 1.72
C VAL A 102 2.53 -6.06 0.72
N ALA A 103 1.34 -5.69 1.18
CA ALA A 103 0.40 -4.85 0.44
C ALA A 103 0.20 -3.49 1.11
N ILE A 104 0.43 -2.41 0.39
CA ILE A 104 0.09 -1.04 0.81
C ILE A 104 -1.40 -0.78 0.54
N VAL A 105 -2.18 -0.53 1.59
CA VAL A 105 -3.63 -0.33 1.52
C VAL A 105 -3.97 1.16 1.58
N CYS A 106 -4.80 1.63 0.63
CA CYS A 106 -5.36 2.98 0.59
C CYS A 106 -6.88 2.90 0.34
N ALA A 107 -7.61 4.03 0.39
CA ALA A 107 -9.05 4.06 0.11
C ALA A 107 -9.40 3.99 -1.40
N GLU A 108 -8.56 4.60 -2.25
CA GLU A 108 -8.84 4.80 -3.68
C GLU A 108 -8.46 3.58 -4.53
N ARG A 109 -9.36 3.17 -5.44
CA ARG A 109 -9.19 2.01 -6.34
C ARG A 109 -7.97 2.15 -7.25
N PHE A 110 -7.74 3.34 -7.78
CA PHE A 110 -6.71 3.56 -8.82
C PHE A 110 -5.49 4.31 -8.27
N PRO A 111 -4.26 3.77 -8.42
CA PRO A 111 -3.08 4.32 -7.77
C PRO A 111 -2.72 5.73 -8.26
N TRP A 112 -2.94 6.04 -9.54
CA TRP A 112 -2.68 7.37 -10.11
C TRP A 112 -3.58 8.47 -9.55
N ARG A 113 -4.66 8.15 -8.82
CA ARG A 113 -5.59 9.12 -8.24
C ARG A 113 -5.34 9.41 -6.75
N CYS A 114 -4.41 8.72 -6.10
CA CYS A 114 -4.18 8.89 -4.66
C CYS A 114 -2.71 8.98 -4.28
N HIS A 115 -2.46 9.20 -2.98
CA HIS A 115 -1.11 9.40 -2.47
C HIS A 115 -0.22 8.16 -2.55
N ARG A 116 -0.80 6.95 -2.64
CA ARG A 116 0.00 5.71 -2.69
C ARG A 116 0.96 5.67 -3.88
N ARG A 117 0.70 6.41 -4.96
CA ARG A 117 1.65 6.55 -6.08
C ARG A 117 3.00 7.12 -5.65
N PHE A 118 3.02 8.09 -4.73
CA PHE A 118 4.26 8.70 -4.27
C PHE A 118 5.07 7.74 -3.40
N ILE A 119 4.38 6.96 -2.55
CA ILE A 119 5.01 5.88 -1.77
C ILE A 119 5.59 4.84 -2.72
N SER A 120 4.80 4.41 -3.72
CA SER A 120 5.20 3.41 -4.71
C SER A 120 6.44 3.85 -5.49
N THR A 121 6.43 5.08 -6.02
CA THR A 121 7.58 5.66 -6.71
C THR A 121 8.84 5.70 -5.85
N GLU A 122 8.71 5.96 -4.55
CA GLU A 122 9.88 5.94 -3.66
C GLU A 122 10.40 4.50 -3.42
N MET A 123 9.51 3.52 -3.25
CA MET A 123 9.92 2.11 -3.16
C MET A 123 10.59 1.63 -4.45
N GLU A 124 10.09 2.05 -5.61
CA GLU A 124 10.69 1.73 -6.92
C GLU A 124 12.10 2.29 -7.06
N LYS A 125 12.35 3.54 -6.62
CA LYS A 125 13.70 4.12 -6.61
C LYS A 125 14.67 3.33 -5.72
N GLN A 126 14.16 2.67 -4.68
CA GLN A 126 14.95 1.77 -3.83
C GLN A 126 15.12 0.37 -4.43
N GLY A 127 14.62 0.10 -5.63
CA GLY A 127 14.79 -1.18 -6.32
C GLY A 127 13.74 -2.25 -5.98
N TRP A 128 12.62 -1.87 -5.38
CA TRP A 128 11.46 -2.75 -5.23
C TRP A 128 10.64 -2.82 -6.52
N GLN A 129 10.10 -3.99 -6.84
CA GLN A 129 9.07 -4.11 -7.86
C GLN A 129 7.72 -3.78 -7.22
N VAL A 130 7.03 -2.73 -7.68
CA VAL A 130 5.70 -2.40 -7.16
C VAL A 130 4.61 -2.87 -8.12
N SER A 131 3.66 -3.66 -7.61
CA SER A 131 2.49 -4.14 -8.35
C SER A 131 1.21 -3.56 -7.78
N HIS A 132 0.42 -2.86 -8.60
CA HIS A 132 -0.85 -2.29 -8.14
C HIS A 132 -2.01 -3.21 -8.49
N ILE A 133 -2.59 -3.86 -7.48
CA ILE A 133 -3.75 -4.73 -7.63
C ILE A 133 -4.96 -3.87 -8.01
N ILE A 134 -5.52 -4.10 -9.19
CA ILE A 134 -6.73 -3.43 -9.67
C ILE A 134 -7.93 -4.37 -9.53
N ASP A 135 -7.77 -5.62 -9.94
CA ASP A 135 -8.81 -6.66 -9.98
C ASP A 135 -8.16 -8.05 -9.77
N GLN A 136 -8.95 -9.12 -9.63
CA GLN A 136 -8.43 -10.48 -9.45
C GLN A 136 -7.42 -10.86 -10.54
N GLU A 137 -7.76 -10.58 -11.80
CA GLU A 137 -6.98 -10.96 -12.99
C GLU A 137 -5.97 -9.90 -13.44
N ARG A 138 -5.97 -8.70 -12.82
CA ARG A 138 -5.23 -7.56 -13.35
C ARG A 138 -4.49 -6.79 -12.26
N ASP A 139 -3.18 -6.84 -12.40
CA ASP A 139 -2.28 -5.91 -11.76
C ASP A 139 -1.81 -4.85 -12.77
N TRP A 140 -1.75 -3.60 -12.33
CA TRP A 140 -1.10 -2.53 -13.07
C TRP A 140 0.33 -2.38 -12.56
N LEU A 141 1.30 -2.63 -13.44
CA LEU A 141 2.70 -2.32 -13.19
C LEU A 141 2.96 -0.89 -13.69
N PRO A 142 3.62 -0.03 -12.90
CA PRO A 142 4.10 1.24 -13.42
C PRO A 142 5.00 0.96 -14.61
N LYS A 143 4.77 1.65 -15.73
CA LYS A 143 5.69 1.57 -16.86
C LYS A 143 7.04 2.03 -16.34
N ASN A 144 8.02 1.12 -16.35
CA ASN A 144 9.40 1.41 -15.98
C ASN A 144 9.76 2.82 -16.45
N ILE A 145 10.10 3.71 -15.51
CA ILE A 145 11.00 4.80 -15.85
C ILE A 145 12.34 4.10 -16.02
N SER A 146 12.52 3.45 -17.17
CA SER A 146 13.82 2.99 -17.62
C SER A 146 14.71 4.21 -17.57
N ALA A 147 15.73 4.13 -16.71
CA ALA A 147 16.93 4.95 -16.71
C ALA A 147 17.04 5.81 -17.97
N SER A 148 16.74 7.11 -17.83
CA SER A 148 17.32 8.08 -18.73
C SER A 148 18.81 8.13 -18.41
N ILE A 149 19.57 7.56 -19.35
CA ILE A 149 20.92 7.94 -19.78
C ILE A 149 21.50 9.15 -19.06
#